data_AF-A0A3M7AGM2-F1
#
_entry.id   AF-A0A3M7AGM2-F1
#
_cell.length_a   1.000
_cell.length_b   1.000
_cell.length_c   1.000
_cell.angle_alpha   90.00
_cell.angle_beta   90.00
_cell.angle_gamma   90.00
#
_symmetry.space_group_name_H-M   'P 1'
#
loop_
_entity.id
_entity.type
_entity.pdbx_description
1 polymer ?
#
loop_
_entity_poly.entity_id
_entity_poly.type
_entity_poly.pdbx_seq_one_letter_code
_entity_poly.pdbx_strand_id
1 'polypeptide(L)'
;RAKAARETIAGFGRHFIRDGNTVLTNGGSRVVGSLLRSAAESSNDRGRGSIRFRVIYVVSPASHTSNESESEANIQALRERDIPVATIPPTAIAYCMDMVTSCFVGAEGVVENGGVVNRLGTLQMATLAKAAGKPFYVVSESHKFVRLYPLGQQDLGIEQNIVDFKTAKGSENDENGEQRGAVSPKDEGVADMDGSKDAMAGNASSTAAPACRPEDAVDYTPPHLIGGIITESGVLLPSAVSEELIKIWF
;
A
#
# COMPACT_ATOMS: atom_id res chain seq x y z
N ARG A 1 13.94 -18.49 -3.46
CA ARG A 1 13.97 -17.35 -4.40
C ARG A 1 13.58 -16.02 -3.71
N ALA A 2 12.40 -15.91 -3.09
CA ALA A 2 11.95 -14.65 -2.45
C ALA A 2 12.83 -14.09 -1.30
N LYS A 3 13.46 -14.95 -0.49
CA LYS A 3 14.39 -14.48 0.57
C LYS A 3 15.67 -13.86 -0.02
N ALA A 4 16.25 -14.50 -1.03
CA ALA A 4 17.43 -14.00 -1.73
C ALA A 4 17.12 -12.67 -2.46
N ALA A 5 15.94 -12.54 -3.09
CA ALA A 5 15.50 -11.29 -3.71
C ALA A 5 15.50 -10.12 -2.71
N ARG A 6 15.01 -10.34 -1.48
CA ARG A 6 15.04 -9.30 -0.42
C ARG A 6 16.45 -8.86 -0.03
N GLU A 7 17.40 -9.79 0.01
CA GLU A 7 18.81 -9.48 0.28
C GLU A 7 19.43 -8.67 -0.87
N THR A 8 19.13 -9.04 -2.12
CA THR A 8 19.55 -8.27 -3.31
C THR A 8 18.96 -6.85 -3.32
N ILE A 9 17.66 -6.73 -3.06
CA ILE A 9 16.96 -5.44 -2.95
C ILE A 9 17.59 -4.58 -1.86
N ALA A 10 17.88 -5.16 -0.69
CA ALA A 10 18.56 -4.46 0.39
C ALA A 10 19.95 -3.96 -0.02
N GLY A 11 20.69 -4.76 -0.79
CA GLY A 11 21.99 -4.41 -1.35
C GLY A 11 21.95 -3.20 -2.30
N PHE A 12 20.90 -3.06 -3.12
CA PHE A 12 20.69 -1.86 -3.95
C PHE A 12 20.17 -0.67 -3.14
N GLY A 13 19.18 -0.93 -2.28
CA GLY A 13 18.46 0.10 -1.52
C GLY A 13 19.30 0.82 -0.46
N ARG A 14 20.30 0.15 0.13
CA ARG A 14 21.18 0.78 1.14
C ARG A 14 21.86 2.05 0.66
N HIS A 15 22.12 2.18 -0.65
CA HIS A 15 22.81 3.34 -1.21
C HIS A 15 21.97 4.62 -1.22
N PHE A 16 20.65 4.51 -1.03
CA PHE A 16 19.75 5.65 -0.90
C PHE A 16 19.73 6.23 0.52
N ILE A 17 20.20 5.47 1.51
CA ILE A 17 20.30 5.92 2.90
C ILE A 17 21.70 6.48 3.13
N ARG A 18 21.77 7.78 3.39
CA ARG A 18 23.02 8.52 3.62
C ARG A 18 23.17 8.89 5.10
N ASP A 19 24.37 9.34 5.46
CA ASP A 19 24.66 9.81 6.81
C ASP A 19 23.81 11.06 7.11
N GLY A 20 23.23 11.09 8.31
CA GLY A 20 22.30 12.13 8.76
C GLY A 20 20.86 11.98 8.24
N ASN A 21 20.53 10.96 7.44
CA ASN A 21 19.17 10.80 6.94
C ASN A 21 18.16 10.49 8.06
N THR A 22 16.98 11.09 7.94
CA THR A 22 15.77 10.70 8.67
C THR A 22 14.85 9.99 7.68
N VAL A 23 14.64 8.70 7.89
CA VAL A 23 13.80 7.85 7.04
C VAL A 23 12.41 7.74 7.63
N LEU A 24 11.37 7.94 6.82
CA LEU A 24 9.98 7.68 7.20
C LEU A 24 9.48 6.39 6.53
N THR A 25 8.81 5.53 7.29
CA THR A 25 8.19 4.29 6.78
C THR A 25 6.80 4.08 7.37
N ASN A 26 5.92 3.45 6.58
CA ASN A 26 4.58 3.06 7.01
C ASN A 26 4.47 1.54 7.18
N GLY A 27 4.03 1.09 8.36
CA GLY A 27 3.80 -0.33 8.66
C GLY A 27 5.07 -1.19 8.78
N GLY A 28 4.86 -2.51 8.74
CA GLY A 28 5.86 -3.54 9.06
C GLY A 28 6.51 -4.24 7.86
N SER A 29 6.74 -3.54 6.74
CA SER A 29 7.26 -4.18 5.53
C SER A 29 8.57 -4.94 5.76
N ARG A 30 8.53 -6.26 5.53
CA ARG A 30 9.68 -7.17 5.63
C ARG A 30 10.83 -6.78 4.69
N VAL A 31 10.53 -6.19 3.53
CA VAL A 31 11.54 -5.77 2.56
C VAL A 31 12.22 -4.49 3.02
N VAL A 32 11.44 -3.51 3.49
CA VAL A 32 11.97 -2.26 4.06
C VAL A 32 12.79 -2.54 5.32
N GLY A 33 12.31 -3.40 6.22
CA GLY A 33 13.08 -3.81 7.40
C GLY A 33 14.40 -4.52 7.04
N SER A 34 14.44 -5.29 5.96
CA SER A 34 15.68 -5.91 5.46
C SER A 34 16.64 -4.88 4.85
N LEU A 35 16.12 -3.89 4.12
CA LEU A 35 16.87 -2.77 3.57
C LEU A 35 17.50 -1.92 4.68
N LEU A 36 16.73 -1.54 5.70
CA LEU A 36 17.21 -0.74 6.83
C LEU A 36 18.27 -1.50 7.65
N ARG A 37 18.08 -2.80 7.88
CA ARG A 37 19.10 -3.65 8.53
C ARG A 37 20.38 -3.74 7.71
N SER A 38 20.28 -3.93 6.39
CA SER A 38 21.47 -3.97 5.52
C SER A 38 22.21 -2.63 5.49
N ALA A 39 21.48 -1.50 5.53
CA ALA A 39 22.07 -0.17 5.67
C ALA A 39 22.80 0.00 7.02
N ALA A 40 22.24 -0.55 8.10
CA ALA A 40 22.86 -0.59 9.42
C ALA A 40 24.15 -1.42 9.44
N GLU A 41 24.16 -2.60 8.82
CA GLU A 41 25.28 -3.54 8.85
C GLU A 41 26.43 -3.10 7.95
N SER A 42 26.12 -2.54 6.77
CA SER A 42 27.12 -2.00 5.84
C SER A 42 27.92 -0.84 6.42
N SER A 43 27.41 -0.25 7.50
CA SER A 43 28.07 0.80 8.28
C SER A 43 29.34 0.29 9.00
N ASN A 44 29.44 -1.01 9.29
CA ASN A 44 30.55 -1.60 10.05
C ASN A 44 31.67 -2.18 9.17
N ASP A 45 31.43 -2.40 7.88
CA ASP A 45 32.23 -3.33 7.06
C ASP A 45 33.38 -2.66 6.25
N ARG A 46 33.43 -1.33 6.16
CA ARG A 46 34.35 -0.62 5.22
C ARG A 46 35.25 0.46 5.81
N GLY A 47 35.34 0.62 7.13
CA GLY A 47 36.21 1.61 7.78
C GLY A 47 35.88 3.09 7.49
N ARG A 48 34.92 3.35 6.60
CA ARG A 48 34.22 4.62 6.43
C ARG A 48 33.12 4.60 7.48
N GLY A 49 33.21 5.50 8.46
CA GLY A 49 32.39 5.46 9.69
C GLY A 49 30.93 5.11 9.46
N SER A 50 30.34 4.40 10.44
CA SER A 50 28.99 3.91 10.38
C SER A 50 28.02 5.01 9.92
N ILE A 51 27.25 4.75 8.85
CA ILE A 51 26.18 5.64 8.38
C ILE A 51 25.20 5.84 9.54
N ARG A 52 25.11 7.05 10.08
CA ARG A 52 24.20 7.36 11.18
C ARG A 52 22.91 7.88 10.57
N PHE A 53 21.86 7.10 10.65
CA PHE A 53 20.54 7.52 10.24
C PHE A 53 19.54 7.24 11.37
N ARG A 54 18.39 7.90 11.31
CA ARG A 54 17.28 7.68 12.23
C ARG A 54 16.04 7.29 11.45
N VAL A 55 15.14 6.55 12.07
CA VAL A 55 13.92 6.06 11.41
C VAL A 55 12.69 6.49 12.20
N ILE A 56 11.69 6.95 11.48
CA ILE A 56 10.35 7.23 11.98
C ILE A 56 9.42 6.16 11.41
N TYR A 57 8.83 5.37 12.30
CA TYR A 57 7.83 4.36 11.97
C TYR A 57 6.43 4.92 12.23
N VAL A 58 5.58 4.86 11.21
CA VAL A 58 4.14 5.08 11.37
C VAL A 58 3.51 3.77 11.84
N VAL A 59 2.91 3.79 13.03
CA VAL A 59 2.24 2.65 13.64
C VAL A 59 0.81 3.06 13.96
N SER A 60 -0.16 2.25 13.52
CA SER A 60 -1.56 2.43 13.92
C SER A 60 -1.72 1.85 15.34
N PRO A 61 -2.27 2.59 16.32
CA PRO A 61 -2.37 2.12 17.71
C PRO A 61 -3.56 1.18 17.98
N ALA A 62 -4.39 0.89 16.98
CA ALA A 62 -5.69 0.23 17.16
C ALA A 62 -5.73 -1.25 16.72
N SER A 63 -4.59 -1.85 16.39
CA SER A 63 -4.55 -3.10 15.62
C SER A 63 -3.78 -4.18 16.37
N HIS A 64 -4.39 -4.83 17.37
CA HIS A 64 -3.89 -6.10 17.94
C HIS A 64 -3.95 -7.27 16.93
N THR A 65 -3.41 -7.08 15.73
CA THR A 65 -3.35 -8.00 14.61
C THR A 65 -1.89 -8.35 14.32
N SER A 66 -1.67 -9.40 13.53
CA SER A 66 -0.35 -9.89 13.11
C SER A 66 0.57 -8.79 12.55
N ASN A 67 0.01 -7.71 12.03
CA ASN A 67 0.73 -6.62 11.38
C ASN A 67 1.51 -5.69 12.33
N GLU A 68 1.02 -5.49 13.56
CA GLU A 68 1.78 -4.74 14.59
C GLU A 68 3.03 -5.52 14.98
N SER A 69 2.91 -6.85 15.09
CA SER A 69 4.05 -7.72 15.44
C SER A 69 5.21 -7.61 14.44
N GLU A 70 4.92 -7.46 13.13
CA GLU A 70 5.98 -7.26 12.12
C GLU A 70 6.64 -5.88 12.27
N SER A 71 5.86 -4.85 12.59
CA SER A 71 6.36 -3.47 12.77
C SER A 71 7.24 -3.38 14.02
N GLU A 72 6.77 -3.94 15.14
CA GLU A 72 7.50 -4.04 16.41
C GLU A 72 8.78 -4.85 16.29
N ALA A 73 8.74 -6.01 15.62
CA ALA A 73 9.93 -6.84 15.38
C ALA A 73 11.00 -6.07 14.58
N ASN A 74 10.60 -5.31 13.56
CA ASN A 74 11.53 -4.47 12.80
C ASN A 74 12.10 -3.32 13.66
N ILE A 75 11.25 -2.65 14.46
CA ILE A 75 11.68 -1.58 15.37
C ILE A 75 12.70 -2.12 16.38
N GLN A 76 12.41 -3.26 17.00
CA GLN A 76 13.28 -3.92 17.96
C GLN A 76 14.63 -4.29 17.32
N ALA A 77 14.61 -4.91 16.13
CA ALA A 77 15.83 -5.28 15.42
C ALA A 77 16.71 -4.08 15.04
N LEU A 78 16.11 -2.91 14.78
CA LEU A 78 16.85 -1.67 14.51
C LEU A 78 17.42 -1.06 15.79
N ARG A 79 16.67 -1.08 16.90
CA ARG A 79 17.14 -0.60 18.21
C ARG A 79 18.30 -1.43 18.75
N GLU A 80 18.26 -2.75 18.57
CA GLU A 80 19.37 -3.66 18.90
C GLU A 80 20.65 -3.40 18.10
N ARG A 81 20.56 -2.60 17.02
CA ARG A 81 21.68 -2.17 16.17
C ARG A 81 22.06 -0.70 16.40
N ASP A 82 21.66 -0.13 17.53
CA ASP A 82 21.92 1.26 17.91
C ASP A 82 21.37 2.31 16.92
N ILE A 83 20.31 1.97 16.18
CA ILE A 83 19.62 2.93 15.31
C ILE A 83 18.51 3.63 16.11
N PRO A 84 18.48 4.97 16.14
CA PRO A 84 17.39 5.72 16.76
C PRO A 84 16.07 5.51 15.99
N VAL A 85 15.07 4.95 16.66
CA VAL A 85 13.73 4.71 16.08
C VAL A 85 12.64 5.36 16.91
N ALA A 86 11.90 6.28 16.27
CA ALA A 86 10.69 6.89 16.81
C ALA A 86 9.44 6.26 16.20
N THR A 87 8.38 6.07 17.00
CA THR A 87 7.08 5.59 16.54
C THR A 87 6.06 6.72 16.63
N ILE A 88 5.28 6.92 15.57
CA ILE A 88 4.27 7.98 15.49
C ILE A 88 2.93 7.40 15.00
N PRO A 89 1.79 8.00 15.40
CA PRO A 89 0.51 7.65 14.81
C PRO A 89 0.40 8.17 13.36
N PRO A 90 -0.49 7.60 12.51
CA PRO A 90 -0.71 8.07 11.14
C PRO A 90 -1.08 9.55 11.03
N THR A 91 -1.75 10.08 12.05
CA THR A 91 -2.14 11.50 12.12
C THR A 91 -0.96 12.45 12.28
N ALA A 92 0.22 11.96 12.70
CA ALA A 92 1.41 12.76 12.93
C ALA A 92 2.40 12.76 11.73
N ILE A 93 2.05 12.13 10.60
CA ILE A 93 2.91 12.09 9.41
C ILE A 93 3.24 13.50 8.93
N ALA A 94 2.23 14.37 8.81
CA ALA A 94 2.43 15.75 8.37
C ALA A 94 3.34 16.54 9.32
N TYR A 95 3.22 16.32 10.64
CA TYR A 95 4.03 17.00 11.65
C TYR A 95 5.52 16.66 11.54
N CYS A 96 5.86 15.40 11.26
CA CYS A 96 7.25 14.97 11.19
C CYS A 96 7.92 15.22 9.83
N MET A 97 7.17 15.61 8.79
CA MET A 97 7.65 15.64 7.41
C MET A 97 8.83 16.60 7.18
N ASP A 98 8.91 17.69 7.94
CA ASP A 98 10.03 18.64 7.87
C ASP A 98 11.36 18.01 8.27
N MET A 99 11.33 17.09 9.26
CA MET A 99 12.51 16.37 9.74
C MET A 99 12.92 15.23 8.79
N VAL A 100 12.00 14.77 7.94
CA VAL A 100 12.20 13.62 7.04
C VAL A 100 13.03 14.03 5.84
N THR A 101 13.93 13.14 5.44
CA THR A 101 14.78 13.30 4.25
C THR A 101 14.30 12.47 3.07
N SER A 102 13.69 11.31 3.34
CA SER A 102 13.20 10.37 2.34
C SER A 102 12.19 9.41 2.96
N CYS A 103 11.18 9.02 2.18
CA CYS A 103 10.19 8.03 2.58
C CYS A 103 10.45 6.70 1.88
N PHE A 104 10.32 5.59 2.61
CA PHE A 104 10.40 4.24 2.06
C PHE A 104 9.15 3.45 2.45
N VAL A 105 8.53 2.79 1.47
CA VAL A 105 7.38 1.92 1.70
C VAL A 105 7.57 0.56 1.06
N GLY A 106 6.90 -0.44 1.61
CA GLY A 106 6.67 -1.69 0.90
C GLY A 106 5.59 -1.54 -0.17
N ALA A 107 5.42 -2.59 -0.95
CA ALA A 107 4.24 -2.79 -1.78
C ALA A 107 3.69 -4.21 -1.57
N GLU A 108 2.37 -4.34 -1.66
CA GLU A 108 1.71 -5.63 -1.82
C GLU A 108 1.60 -6.00 -3.30
N GLY A 109 1.30 -5.00 -4.15
CA GLY A 109 1.29 -5.12 -5.60
C GLY A 109 1.84 -3.87 -6.29
N VAL A 110 2.49 -4.05 -7.44
CA VAL A 110 2.88 -2.96 -8.33
C VAL A 110 2.11 -3.13 -9.63
N VAL A 111 1.31 -2.13 -10.00
CA VAL A 111 0.43 -2.18 -11.16
C VAL A 111 1.14 -1.72 -12.44
N GLU A 112 0.50 -1.91 -13.59
CA GLU A 112 1.15 -1.79 -14.90
C GLU A 112 1.66 -0.38 -15.23
N ASN A 113 0.99 0.66 -14.74
CA ASN A 113 1.46 2.05 -14.87
C ASN A 113 2.55 2.44 -13.86
N GLY A 114 3.03 1.49 -13.06
CA GLY A 114 4.02 1.70 -11.99
C GLY A 114 3.46 2.33 -10.73
N GLY A 115 2.14 2.44 -10.61
CA GLY A 115 1.50 2.72 -9.33
C GLY A 115 1.59 1.53 -8.36
N VAL A 116 1.28 1.77 -7.10
CA VAL A 116 1.50 0.79 -6.02
C VAL A 116 0.22 0.59 -5.24
N VAL A 117 -0.10 -0.67 -4.98
CA VAL A 117 -1.15 -1.08 -4.04
C VAL A 117 -0.46 -1.52 -2.75
N ASN A 118 -0.84 -0.89 -1.65
CA ASN A 118 -0.29 -1.18 -0.33
C ASN A 118 -1.32 -0.82 0.75
N ARG A 119 -1.03 -1.12 2.02
CA ARG A 119 -1.88 -0.76 3.15
C ARG A 119 -2.36 0.70 3.10
N LEU A 120 -3.61 0.91 3.52
CA LEU A 120 -4.24 2.20 3.70
C LEU A 120 -3.33 3.20 4.44
N GLY A 121 -3.26 4.43 3.92
CA GLY A 121 -2.42 5.51 4.42
C GLY A 121 -1.11 5.68 3.63
N THR A 122 -0.79 4.75 2.73
CA THR A 122 0.39 4.88 1.85
C THR A 122 0.21 6.05 0.88
N LEU A 123 -0.99 6.21 0.28
CA LEU A 123 -1.29 7.37 -0.56
C LEU A 123 -1.17 8.69 0.22
N GLN A 124 -1.63 8.73 1.47
CA GLN A 124 -1.58 9.93 2.32
C GLN A 124 -0.13 10.36 2.53
N MET A 125 0.73 9.41 2.89
CA MET A 125 2.16 9.66 3.07
C MET A 125 2.83 10.09 1.76
N ALA A 126 2.50 9.47 0.63
CA ALA A 126 3.05 9.83 -0.68
C ALA A 126 2.68 11.26 -1.10
N THR A 127 1.43 11.65 -0.85
CA THR A 127 0.92 13.00 -1.15
C THR A 127 1.62 14.06 -0.30
N LEU A 128 1.77 13.79 1.00
CA LEU A 128 2.47 14.69 1.93
C LEU A 128 3.97 14.79 1.59
N ALA A 129 4.61 13.67 1.24
CA ALA A 129 6.01 13.67 0.81
C ALA A 129 6.21 14.51 -0.45
N LYS A 130 5.32 14.37 -1.44
CA LYS A 130 5.34 15.18 -2.67
C LYS A 130 5.18 16.67 -2.37
N ALA A 131 4.23 17.04 -1.51
CA ALA A 131 3.99 18.43 -1.12
C ALA A 131 5.20 19.05 -0.40
N ALA A 132 5.90 18.27 0.43
CA ALA A 132 7.12 18.69 1.12
C ALA A 132 8.41 18.54 0.29
N GLY A 133 8.30 18.14 -0.99
CA GLY A 133 9.45 17.94 -1.88
C GLY A 133 10.39 16.80 -1.46
N LYS A 134 9.90 15.82 -0.69
CA LYS A 134 10.67 14.68 -0.20
C LYS A 134 10.52 13.49 -1.16
N PRO A 135 11.62 12.79 -1.50
CA PRO A 135 11.55 11.61 -2.36
C PRO A 135 10.81 10.47 -1.67
N PHE A 136 9.93 9.81 -2.43
CA PHE A 136 9.14 8.66 -1.98
C PHE A 136 9.55 7.42 -2.76
N TYR A 137 10.21 6.48 -2.08
CA TYR A 137 10.70 5.24 -2.67
C TYR A 137 9.82 4.07 -2.27
N VAL A 138 9.57 3.19 -3.24
CA VAL A 138 8.85 1.95 -3.02
C VAL A 138 9.85 0.81 -3.12
N VAL A 139 9.76 -0.14 -2.20
CA VAL A 139 10.63 -1.30 -2.13
C VAL A 139 9.77 -2.54 -2.31
N SER A 140 9.95 -3.24 -3.42
CA SER A 140 9.09 -4.35 -3.80
C SER A 140 9.88 -5.41 -4.56
N GLU A 141 9.48 -6.67 -4.38
CA GLU A 141 9.97 -7.76 -5.20
C GLU A 141 9.26 -7.80 -6.57
N SER A 142 9.96 -8.19 -7.64
CA SER A 142 9.41 -8.24 -9.01
C SER A 142 8.19 -9.17 -9.16
N HIS A 143 8.10 -10.23 -8.35
CA HIS A 143 6.97 -11.17 -8.39
C HIS A 143 5.63 -10.59 -7.90
N LYS A 144 5.63 -9.36 -7.38
CA LYS A 144 4.42 -8.60 -7.00
C LYS A 144 3.91 -7.71 -8.12
N PHE A 145 4.54 -7.76 -9.30
CA PHE A 145 4.11 -6.97 -10.44
C PHE A 145 2.87 -7.63 -11.05
N VAL A 146 1.79 -6.86 -11.16
CA VAL A 146 0.48 -7.35 -11.58
C VAL A 146 0.02 -6.63 -12.84
N ARG A 147 -0.63 -7.38 -13.75
CA ARG A 147 -1.27 -6.84 -14.96
C ARG A 147 -2.65 -6.29 -14.62
N LEU A 148 -2.63 -5.19 -13.86
CA LEU A 148 -3.80 -4.41 -13.47
C LEU A 148 -3.51 -2.96 -13.81
N TYR A 149 -4.51 -2.22 -14.29
CA TYR A 149 -4.40 -0.79 -14.60
C TYR A 149 -5.53 -0.03 -13.89
N PRO A 150 -5.38 0.30 -12.60
CA PRO A 150 -6.42 0.99 -11.87
C PRO A 150 -6.53 2.45 -12.33
N LEU A 151 -7.75 2.89 -12.66
CA LEU A 151 -8.04 4.29 -13.00
C LEU A 151 -8.17 5.18 -11.76
N GLY A 152 -8.40 4.58 -10.58
CA GLY A 152 -8.55 5.29 -9.31
C GLY A 152 -8.65 4.34 -8.12
N GLN A 153 -8.97 4.88 -6.94
CA GLN A 153 -8.98 4.12 -5.68
C GLN A 153 -10.03 3.01 -5.63
N GLN A 154 -11.12 3.17 -6.35
CA GLN A 154 -12.23 2.21 -6.36
C GLN A 154 -12.02 1.10 -7.41
N ASP A 155 -11.05 1.25 -8.31
CA ASP A 155 -10.82 0.38 -9.46
C ASP A 155 -9.71 -0.65 -9.18
N LEU A 156 -9.75 -1.25 -7.98
CA LEU A 156 -8.77 -2.26 -7.54
C LEU A 156 -9.25 -3.70 -7.73
N GLY A 157 -10.50 -3.89 -8.17
CA GLY A 157 -11.10 -5.22 -8.32
C GLY A 157 -11.40 -5.92 -6.99
N ILE A 158 -11.40 -5.17 -5.88
CA ILE A 158 -11.71 -5.67 -4.52
C ILE A 158 -12.76 -4.78 -3.86
N GLU A 159 -13.75 -5.41 -3.22
CA GLU A 159 -14.76 -4.71 -2.42
C GLU A 159 -14.26 -4.58 -0.98
N GLN A 160 -13.92 -3.35 -0.57
CA GLN A 160 -13.38 -3.09 0.77
C GLN A 160 -14.40 -2.43 1.72
N ASN A 161 -15.47 -1.81 1.20
CA ASN A 161 -16.54 -1.17 1.98
C ASN A 161 -16.04 -0.24 3.11
N ILE A 162 -14.98 0.53 2.83
CA ILE A 162 -14.34 1.44 3.80
C ILE A 162 -15.27 2.61 4.19
N VAL A 163 -16.08 3.08 3.23
CA VAL A 163 -17.01 4.19 3.41
C VAL A 163 -18.43 3.63 3.39
N ASP A 164 -19.02 3.50 4.56
CA ASP A 164 -20.39 3.01 4.76
C ASP A 164 -21.29 4.15 5.27
N PHE A 165 -22.25 4.57 4.45
CA PHE A 165 -23.15 5.66 4.76
C PHE A 165 -24.40 5.13 5.45
N LYS A 166 -24.51 5.33 6.77
CA LYS A 166 -25.69 4.97 7.55
C LYS A 166 -26.53 6.18 7.89
N THR A 167 -27.85 6.03 7.83
CA THR A 167 -28.81 7.01 8.35
C THR A 167 -29.53 6.45 9.58
N ALA A 168 -30.02 7.32 10.47
CA ALA A 168 -30.69 6.89 11.70
C ALA A 168 -31.93 6.00 11.49
N LYS A 169 -32.52 5.98 10.28
CA LYS A 169 -33.68 5.13 9.92
C LYS A 169 -33.29 3.81 9.25
N GLY A 170 -32.01 3.62 8.93
CA GLY A 170 -31.51 2.51 8.12
C GLY A 170 -30.89 1.35 8.90
N SER A 171 -30.82 1.43 10.24
CA SER A 171 -30.23 0.37 11.08
C SER A 171 -31.26 -0.61 11.66
N GLU A 172 -32.57 -0.35 11.49
CA GLU A 172 -33.64 -1.17 12.10
C GLU A 172 -34.16 -2.31 11.19
N ASN A 173 -33.76 -2.36 9.91
CA ASN A 173 -34.32 -3.30 8.93
C ASN A 173 -33.44 -4.50 8.57
N ASP A 174 -32.23 -4.62 9.13
CA ASP A 174 -31.30 -5.72 8.76
C ASP A 174 -31.42 -6.97 9.65
N GLU A 175 -32.33 -6.99 10.64
CA GLU A 175 -32.53 -8.14 11.53
C GLU A 175 -33.78 -9.00 11.23
N ASN A 176 -34.62 -8.66 10.24
CA ASN A 176 -35.77 -9.51 9.89
C ASN A 176 -35.84 -9.76 8.38
N GLY A 177 -35.85 -11.04 8.02
CA GLY A 177 -35.72 -11.54 6.66
C GLY A 177 -36.82 -11.11 5.69
N GLU A 178 -36.49 -11.34 4.42
CA GLU A 178 -37.37 -11.57 3.28
C GLU A 178 -38.68 -10.76 3.18
N GLN A 179 -38.67 -9.91 2.14
CA GLN A 179 -39.77 -9.49 1.26
C GLN A 179 -39.95 -7.98 1.26
N ARG A 180 -39.38 -7.34 0.23
CA ARG A 180 -40.15 -6.42 -0.62
C ARG A 180 -39.41 -6.13 -1.92
N GLY A 181 -40.18 -6.21 -2.99
CA GLY A 181 -39.73 -6.28 -4.37
C GLY A 181 -39.10 -4.99 -4.90
N ALA A 182 -38.44 -5.19 -6.03
CA ALA A 182 -37.81 -4.16 -6.83
C ALA A 182 -38.73 -2.97 -7.11
N VAL A 183 -38.20 -1.76 -6.91
CA VAL A 183 -38.67 -0.56 -7.58
C VAL A 183 -37.46 0.08 -8.25
N SER A 184 -37.33 -0.15 -9.55
CA SER A 184 -36.42 0.60 -10.42
C SER A 184 -36.88 2.07 -10.50
N PRO A 185 -35.96 3.05 -10.58
CA PRO A 185 -36.35 4.42 -10.93
C PRO A 185 -36.83 4.43 -12.38
N LYS A 186 -38.09 4.81 -12.58
CA LYS A 186 -38.67 5.08 -13.91
C LYS A 186 -38.07 6.37 -14.44
N ASP A 187 -37.36 6.24 -15.55
CA ASP A 187 -37.11 7.32 -16.50
C ASP A 187 -38.41 7.51 -17.30
N GLU A 188 -38.95 8.73 -17.31
CA GLU A 188 -40.17 9.06 -18.06
C GLU A 188 -39.79 9.44 -19.49
N GLY A 189 -40.07 8.54 -20.43
CA GLY A 189 -39.91 8.83 -21.85
C GLY A 189 -40.59 7.79 -22.74
N VAL A 190 -41.84 8.11 -23.11
CA VAL A 190 -42.63 7.63 -24.26
C VAL A 190 -43.00 6.13 -24.38
N ALA A 191 -44.30 5.92 -24.62
CA ALA A 191 -44.97 4.65 -24.82
C ALA A 191 -44.62 4.01 -26.18
N ASP A 192 -44.57 2.67 -26.24
CA ASP A 192 -45.31 1.90 -27.25
C ASP A 192 -45.33 0.38 -26.95
N MET A 193 -46.34 -0.26 -27.55
CA MET A 193 -46.97 -1.57 -27.33
C MET A 193 -46.13 -2.85 -27.56
N ASP A 194 -46.42 -3.83 -26.71
CA ASP A 194 -46.50 -5.31 -26.84
C ASP A 194 -45.53 -6.11 -27.75
N GLY A 195 -45.01 -7.21 -27.20
CA GLY A 195 -44.19 -8.19 -27.93
C GLY A 195 -43.39 -9.14 -27.03
N SER A 196 -44.07 -10.14 -26.47
CA SER A 196 -43.54 -11.36 -25.83
C SER A 196 -42.22 -11.92 -26.42
N LYS A 197 -41.27 -12.33 -25.54
CA LYS A 197 -40.42 -13.54 -25.66
C LYS A 197 -39.54 -13.77 -24.43
N ASP A 198 -39.69 -14.96 -23.85
CA ASP A 198 -38.90 -15.55 -22.79
C ASP A 198 -37.44 -15.81 -23.22
N ALA A 199 -36.46 -15.54 -22.33
CA ALA A 199 -35.19 -16.27 -22.26
C ALA A 199 -34.40 -15.95 -20.97
N MET A 200 -34.51 -16.88 -20.01
CA MET A 200 -33.52 -17.35 -19.02
C MET A 200 -32.19 -16.57 -18.86
N ALA A 201 -31.98 -15.93 -17.71
CA ALA A 201 -30.65 -15.55 -17.20
C ALA A 201 -30.50 -16.01 -15.74
N GLY A 202 -29.41 -16.72 -15.45
CA GLY A 202 -29.19 -17.47 -14.22
C GLY A 202 -28.95 -16.62 -12.98
N ASN A 203 -29.48 -17.09 -11.85
CA ASN A 203 -29.21 -16.55 -10.52
C ASN A 203 -27.77 -16.83 -10.10
N ALA A 204 -26.93 -15.80 -10.07
CA ALA A 204 -25.74 -15.78 -9.24
C ALA A 204 -26.15 -15.20 -7.88
N SER A 205 -26.26 -16.07 -6.88
CA SER A 205 -26.51 -15.70 -5.48
C SER A 205 -25.34 -14.86 -4.95
N SER A 206 -25.56 -13.56 -4.74
CA SER A 206 -24.61 -12.68 -4.07
C SER A 206 -24.61 -12.96 -2.56
N THR A 207 -23.73 -13.86 -2.12
CA THR A 207 -23.35 -13.96 -0.71
C THR A 207 -22.58 -12.70 -0.32
N ALA A 208 -23.14 -11.90 0.60
CA ALA A 208 -22.50 -10.69 1.13
C ALA A 208 -21.11 -11.04 1.68
N ALA A 209 -20.07 -10.49 1.08
CA ALA A 209 -18.71 -10.65 1.56
C ALA A 209 -18.57 -9.99 2.95
N PRO A 210 -17.79 -10.59 3.88
CA PRO A 210 -17.53 -9.97 5.17
C PRO A 210 -16.86 -8.61 4.97
N ALA A 211 -17.32 -7.59 5.70
CA ALA A 211 -16.74 -6.24 5.63
C ALA A 211 -15.22 -6.31 5.91
N CYS A 212 -14.41 -5.81 4.96
CA CYS A 212 -12.98 -5.67 5.15
C CYS A 212 -12.75 -4.71 6.32
N ARG A 213 -11.95 -5.12 7.30
CA ARG A 213 -11.65 -4.25 8.43
C ARG A 213 -10.75 -3.11 7.94
N PRO A 214 -10.94 -1.87 8.41
CA PRO A 214 -10.15 -0.73 7.95
C PRO A 214 -8.62 -0.92 8.05
N GLU A 215 -8.17 -1.75 9.00
CA GLU A 215 -6.75 -2.07 9.19
C GLU A 215 -6.12 -2.96 8.11
N ASP A 216 -6.94 -3.78 7.43
CA ASP A 216 -6.51 -4.66 6.34
C ASP A 216 -6.81 -4.06 4.96
N ALA A 217 -7.42 -2.87 4.94
CA ALA A 217 -7.70 -2.15 3.72
C ALA A 217 -6.40 -1.66 3.05
N VAL A 218 -6.45 -1.57 1.73
CA VAL A 218 -5.38 -1.12 0.87
C VAL A 218 -5.80 0.13 0.10
N ASP A 219 -4.81 0.97 -0.20
CA ASP A 219 -4.93 2.09 -1.11
C ASP A 219 -4.00 1.96 -2.32
N TYR A 220 -4.37 2.69 -3.36
CA TYR A 220 -3.61 2.86 -4.58
C TYR A 220 -2.81 4.17 -4.53
N THR A 221 -1.50 4.08 -4.70
CA THR A 221 -0.60 5.22 -4.84
C THR A 221 -0.24 5.40 -6.32
N PRO A 222 -0.63 6.52 -6.95
CA PRO A 222 -0.38 6.75 -8.36
C PRO A 222 1.11 7.01 -8.66
N PRO A 223 1.57 6.68 -9.88
CA PRO A 223 3.00 6.68 -10.23
C PRO A 223 3.69 8.05 -10.13
N HIS A 224 2.97 9.15 -10.30
CA HIS A 224 3.55 10.51 -10.25
C HIS A 224 4.03 10.95 -8.85
N LEU A 225 3.61 10.24 -7.80
CA LEU A 225 4.08 10.44 -6.43
C LEU A 225 5.32 9.59 -6.10
N ILE A 226 5.63 8.59 -6.92
CA ILE A 226 6.70 7.62 -6.68
C ILE A 226 7.97 8.12 -7.36
N GLY A 227 9.04 8.29 -6.59
CA GLY A 227 10.36 8.69 -7.09
C GLY A 227 11.15 7.53 -7.69
N GLY A 228 10.91 6.30 -7.24
CA GLY A 228 11.52 5.09 -7.78
C GLY A 228 11.08 3.83 -7.05
N ILE A 229 11.15 2.70 -7.75
CA ILE A 229 10.79 1.37 -7.26
C ILE A 229 12.07 0.52 -7.22
N ILE A 230 12.47 0.11 -6.02
CA ILE A 230 13.68 -0.68 -5.78
C ILE A 230 13.30 -2.15 -5.81
N THR A 231 13.83 -2.88 -6.79
CA THR A 231 13.62 -4.30 -7.01
C THR A 231 14.96 -5.05 -7.05
N GLU A 232 14.90 -6.38 -7.17
CA GLU A 232 16.09 -7.23 -7.31
C GLU A 232 16.82 -7.02 -8.65
N SER A 233 16.15 -6.46 -9.66
CA SER A 233 16.75 -6.11 -10.96
C SER A 233 17.41 -4.73 -10.95
N GLY A 234 17.21 -3.95 -9.89
CA GLY A 234 17.74 -2.60 -9.74
C GLY A 234 16.66 -1.58 -9.37
N VAL A 235 16.91 -0.31 -9.68
CA VAL A 235 15.98 0.78 -9.39
C VAL A 235 15.26 1.16 -10.67
N LEU A 236 13.95 1.04 -10.65
CA LEU A 236 13.06 1.29 -11.77
C LEU A 236 12.33 2.61 -11.55
N LEU A 237 12.15 3.37 -12.63
CA LEU A 237 11.13 4.43 -12.66
C LEU A 237 9.76 3.78 -12.85
N PRO A 238 8.66 4.41 -12.39
CA PRO A 238 7.32 3.87 -12.58
C PRO A 238 7.00 3.53 -14.04
N SER A 239 7.49 4.32 -15.00
CA SER A 239 7.30 4.06 -16.44
C SER A 239 8.01 2.81 -16.95
N ALA A 240 9.05 2.33 -16.27
CA ALA A 240 9.81 1.14 -16.67
C ALA A 240 9.14 -0.16 -16.19
N VAL A 241 8.10 -0.09 -15.35
CA VAL A 241 7.40 -1.27 -14.82
C VAL A 241 6.70 -2.05 -15.94
N SER A 242 6.12 -1.35 -16.92
CA SER A 242 5.45 -1.99 -18.05
C SER A 242 6.42 -2.83 -18.90
N GLU A 243 7.67 -2.37 -19.09
CA GLU A 243 8.71 -3.14 -19.79
C GLU A 243 9.09 -4.41 -19.02
N GLU A 244 9.23 -4.33 -17.71
CA GLU A 244 9.51 -5.49 -16.86
C GLU A 244 8.34 -6.49 -16.87
N LEU A 245 7.09 -6.01 -16.86
CA LEU A 245 5.93 -6.87 -17.03
C LEU A 245 5.97 -7.58 -18.39
N ILE A 246 6.27 -6.89 -19.48
CA ILE A 246 6.39 -7.54 -20.79
C ILE A 246 7.41 -8.68 -20.76
N LYS A 247 8.59 -8.47 -20.14
CA LYS A 247 9.64 -9.52 -20.01
C LYS A 247 9.22 -10.71 -19.15
N ILE A 248 8.31 -10.50 -18.19
CA ILE A 248 7.83 -11.58 -17.30
C ILE A 248 6.79 -12.45 -18.02
N TRP A 249 5.97 -11.85 -18.88
CA TRP A 249 4.79 -12.49 -19.46
C TRP A 249 4.95 -12.93 -20.92
N PHE A 250 5.98 -12.43 -21.62
CA PHE A 250 6.29 -12.76 -23.02
C PHE A 250 7.77 -13.11 -23.18
#